data_AF-V9EA90-F1
#
_entry.id   AF-V9EA90-F1
#
_cell.length_a   1.000
_cell.length_b   1.000
_cell.length_c   1.000
_cell.angle_alpha   90.00
_cell.angle_beta   90.00
_cell.angle_gamma   90.00
#
_symmetry.space_group_name_H-M   'P 1'
#
loop_
_entity.id
_entity.type
_entity.pdbx_description
1 polymer ?
#
loop_
_entity_poly.entity_id
_entity_poly.type
_entity_poly.pdbx_seq_one_letter_code
_entity_poly.pdbx_strand_id
1 'polypeptide(L)'
;MALRKVYTCVTGKQFEVRYAMGNADDAQYNAVQRVLGVDNNLTILMCFYHVAAKVHEKTKGLQPALYASVARGLNDLHYATTEAQFIITQERVLDDWSLHPGLASFKEYFARVWLSSRFCRWQIFHTPPAFATTNNPVERFNGAI
;
A
#
# COMPACT_ATOMS: atom_id res chain seq x y z
N MET A 1 -5.15 1.98 24.72
CA MET A 1 -5.15 3.15 25.63
C MET A 1 -3.85 3.31 26.45
N ALA A 2 -3.05 2.25 26.67
CA ALA A 2 -1.82 2.34 27.47
C ALA A 2 -0.72 3.22 26.85
N LEU A 3 -0.40 3.04 25.56
CA LEU A 3 0.73 3.73 24.91
C LEU A 3 0.64 5.26 25.00
N ARG A 4 -0.52 5.85 24.68
CA ARG A 4 -0.74 7.30 24.76
C ARG A 4 -0.48 7.84 26.18
N LYS A 5 -1.06 7.17 27.18
CA LYS A 5 -0.91 7.56 28.59
C LYS A 5 0.55 7.46 29.05
N VAL A 6 1.23 6.37 28.69
CA VAL A 6 2.65 6.16 29.02
C VAL A 6 3.52 7.21 28.35
N TYR A 7 3.34 7.46 27.04
CA TYR A 7 4.12 8.46 26.31
C TYR A 7 3.99 9.85 26.93
N THR A 8 2.76 10.29 27.24
CA THR A 8 2.52 11.59 27.87
C THR A 8 3.07 11.65 29.29
N CYS A 9 2.94 10.58 30.08
CA CYS A 9 3.50 10.53 31.42
C CYS A 9 5.03 10.66 31.42
N VAL A 10 5.70 10.04 30.44
CA VAL A 10 7.18 10.01 30.36
C VAL A 10 7.74 11.28 29.75
N THR A 11 7.08 11.82 28.72
CA THR A 11 7.63 12.92 27.91
C THR A 11 7.04 14.29 28.23
N GLY A 12 5.89 14.33 28.92
CA GLY A 12 5.08 15.53 29.07
C GLY A 12 4.41 16.01 27.77
N LYS A 13 4.59 15.29 26.65
CA LYS A 13 4.08 15.67 25.33
C LYS A 13 2.84 14.88 24.95
N GLN A 14 1.98 15.47 24.13
CA GLN A 14 0.89 14.73 23.49
C GLN A 14 1.48 13.71 22.51
N PHE A 15 0.96 12.48 22.55
CA PHE A 15 1.35 11.45 21.60
C PHE A 15 0.72 11.73 20.23
N GLU A 16 1.56 12.08 19.26
CA GLU A 16 1.15 12.37 17.88
C GLU A 16 1.65 11.28 16.91
N VAL A 17 0.74 10.74 16.08
CA VAL A 17 1.07 9.79 15.01
C VAL A 17 0.50 10.30 13.70
N ARG A 18 1.38 10.73 12.78
CA ARG A 18 0.98 11.22 11.45
C ARG A 18 0.86 10.11 10.40
N TYR A 19 1.67 9.07 10.51
CA TYR A 19 1.72 8.00 9.52
C TYR A 19 1.76 6.64 10.21
N ALA A 20 1.03 5.68 9.67
CA ALA A 20 1.13 4.27 10.02
C ALA A 20 1.19 3.43 8.74
N MET A 21 2.19 2.57 8.62
CA MET A 21 2.26 1.61 7.52
C MET A 21 1.72 0.27 7.98
N GLY A 22 0.84 -0.34 7.19
CA GLY A 22 0.24 -1.62 7.52
C GLY A 22 -0.14 -2.43 6.29
N ASN A 23 -0.83 -3.54 6.56
CA ASN A 23 -1.30 -4.44 5.53
C ASN A 23 -2.62 -3.91 4.96
N ALA A 24 -2.97 -4.37 3.76
CA ALA A 24 -4.29 -4.16 3.18
C ALA A 24 -5.33 -5.12 3.80
N ASP A 25 -5.53 -4.97 5.10
CA ASP A 25 -6.47 -5.75 5.91
C ASP A 25 -7.41 -4.81 6.68
N ASP A 26 -8.71 -5.10 6.61
CA ASP A 26 -9.75 -4.25 7.19
C ASP A 26 -9.68 -4.21 8.72
N ALA A 27 -9.39 -5.34 9.36
CA ALA A 27 -9.32 -5.40 10.82
C ALA A 27 -8.12 -4.59 11.32
N GLN A 28 -6.96 -4.73 10.68
CA GLN A 28 -5.78 -3.91 10.98
C GLN A 28 -6.04 -2.43 10.72
N TYR A 29 -6.57 -2.06 9.55
CA TYR A 29 -6.88 -0.67 9.23
C TYR A 29 -7.81 -0.04 10.27
N ASN A 30 -8.92 -0.72 10.58
CA ASN A 30 -9.91 -0.24 11.54
C ASN A 30 -9.33 -0.15 12.95
N ALA A 31 -8.49 -1.10 13.36
CA ALA A 31 -7.84 -1.08 14.67
C ALA A 31 -6.88 0.12 14.80
N VAL A 32 -6.04 0.36 13.78
CA VAL A 32 -5.12 1.50 13.73
C VAL A 32 -5.93 2.81 13.76
N GLN A 33 -6.94 2.95 12.90
CA GLN A 33 -7.78 4.15 12.85
C GLN A 33 -8.49 4.41 14.19
N ARG A 34 -9.03 3.38 14.84
CA ARG A 34 -9.73 3.50 16.12
C ARG A 34 -8.81 3.91 17.26
N VAL A 35 -7.58 3.41 17.30
CA VAL A 35 -6.67 3.64 18.42
C VAL A 35 -5.85 4.91 18.23
N LEU A 36 -5.40 5.16 17.00
CA LEU A 36 -4.48 6.25 16.67
C LEU A 36 -5.18 7.43 16.01
N GLY A 37 -6.30 7.25 15.30
CA GLY A 37 -6.94 8.33 14.54
C GLY A 37 -7.75 9.35 15.35
N VAL A 38 -8.22 9.01 16.57
CA VAL A 38 -9.17 9.86 17.33
C VAL A 38 -8.66 11.28 17.62
N ASP A 39 -7.34 11.45 17.81
CA ASP A 39 -6.73 12.75 18.13
C ASP A 39 -5.54 13.07 17.22
N ASN A 40 -5.44 12.41 16.06
CA ASN A 40 -4.32 12.56 15.16
C ASN A 40 -4.79 12.77 13.72
N ASN A 41 -4.06 13.58 12.98
CA ASN A 41 -4.14 13.60 11.53
C ASN A 41 -3.37 12.40 10.95
N LEU A 42 -3.96 11.21 11.11
CA LEU A 42 -3.35 9.95 10.73
C LEU A 42 -3.56 9.63 9.25
N THR A 43 -2.46 9.40 8.53
CA THR A 43 -2.45 8.79 7.20
C THR A 43 -1.99 7.34 7.31
N ILE A 44 -2.87 6.40 6.93
CA ILE A 44 -2.51 4.98 6.83
C ILE A 44 -1.97 4.71 5.42
N LEU A 45 -0.73 4.22 5.38
CA LEU A 45 -0.01 3.81 4.17
C LEU A 45 -0.05 2.29 4.04
N MET A 46 -0.14 1.81 2.81
CA MET A 46 -0.10 0.39 2.48
C MET A 46 1.33 -0.04 2.18
N CYS A 47 1.76 -1.12 2.81
CA CYS A 47 3.06 -1.70 2.53
C CYS A 47 3.09 -2.30 1.10
N PHE A 48 4.02 -1.82 0.27
CA PHE A 48 4.13 -2.26 -1.12
C PHE A 48 4.38 -3.77 -1.25
N TYR A 49 5.14 -4.37 -0.33
CA TYR A 49 5.36 -5.82 -0.31
C TYR A 49 4.04 -6.60 -0.22
N HIS A 50 3.11 -6.17 0.64
CA HIS A 50 1.81 -6.82 0.79
C HIS A 50 0.94 -6.62 -0.46
N VAL A 51 1.00 -5.45 -1.08
CA VAL A 51 0.34 -5.19 -2.36
C VAL A 51 0.87 -6.16 -3.42
N ALA A 52 2.20 -6.26 -3.54
CA ALA A 52 2.86 -7.16 -4.49
C ALA A 52 2.53 -8.64 -4.21
N ALA A 53 2.51 -9.07 -2.95
CA ALA A 53 2.12 -10.43 -2.57
C ALA A 53 0.67 -10.74 -2.97
N LYS A 54 -0.27 -9.80 -2.74
CA LYS A 54 -1.67 -9.96 -3.15
C LYS A 54 -1.87 -9.92 -4.65
N VAL A 55 -1.14 -9.07 -5.37
CA VAL A 55 -1.12 -9.07 -6.84
C VAL A 55 -0.58 -10.39 -7.37
N HIS A 56 0.50 -10.91 -6.77
CA HIS A 56 1.06 -12.21 -7.14
C HIS A 56 0.05 -13.35 -6.91
N GLU A 57 -0.62 -13.39 -5.76
CA GLU A 57 -1.71 -14.34 -5.50
C GLU A 57 -2.81 -14.28 -6.58
N LYS A 58 -3.22 -13.07 -6.98
CA LYS A 58 -4.28 -12.85 -7.98
C LYS A 58 -3.86 -13.08 -9.43
N THR A 59 -2.56 -13.24 -9.67
CA THR A 59 -1.99 -13.52 -10.99
C THR A 59 -1.45 -14.95 -11.11
N LYS A 60 -1.62 -15.78 -10.07
CA LYS A 60 -1.32 -17.22 -10.14
C LYS A 60 -2.09 -17.86 -11.30
N GLY A 61 -1.36 -18.55 -12.17
CA GLY A 61 -1.94 -19.22 -13.35
C GLY A 61 -2.03 -18.34 -14.60
N LEU A 62 -1.67 -17.06 -14.53
CA LEU A 62 -1.48 -16.26 -15.74
C LEU A 62 -0.29 -16.77 -16.54
N GLN A 63 -0.37 -16.61 -17.86
CA GLN A 63 0.77 -16.83 -18.74
C GLN A 63 1.95 -15.91 -18.34
N PRO A 64 3.20 -16.37 -18.44
CA PRO A 64 4.37 -15.60 -17.99
C PRO A 64 4.44 -14.18 -18.58
N ALA A 65 4.08 -14.01 -19.85
CA ALA A 65 4.05 -12.71 -20.51
C ALA A 65 3.02 -11.75 -19.89
N LEU A 66 1.84 -12.24 -19.52
CA LEU A 66 0.80 -11.44 -18.88
C LEU A 66 1.19 -11.08 -17.45
N TYR A 67 1.77 -12.02 -16.71
CA TYR A 67 2.33 -11.75 -15.39
C TYR A 67 3.42 -10.68 -15.44
N ALA A 68 4.33 -10.77 -16.42
CA ALA A 68 5.39 -9.78 -16.61
C ALA A 68 4.82 -8.38 -16.91
N SER A 69 3.73 -8.29 -17.69
CA SER A 69 3.01 -7.02 -17.93
C SER A 69 2.43 -6.44 -16.64
N VAL A 70 1.79 -7.27 -15.81
CA VAL A 70 1.26 -6.85 -14.51
C VAL A 70 2.37 -6.42 -13.55
N ALA A 71 3.43 -7.20 -13.43
CA ALA A 71 4.54 -6.92 -12.51
C ALA A 71 5.27 -5.63 -12.89
N ARG A 72 5.45 -5.36 -14.20
CA ARG A 72 6.04 -4.11 -14.69
C ARG A 72 5.15 -2.92 -14.36
N GLY A 73 3.85 -3.00 -14.71
CA GLY A 73 2.89 -1.93 -14.41
C GLY A 73 2.79 -1.63 -12.91
N LEU A 74 2.79 -2.66 -12.07
CA LEU A 74 2.79 -2.50 -10.61
C LEU A 74 4.03 -1.73 -10.11
N ASN A 75 5.22 -2.05 -10.62
CA ASN A 75 6.45 -1.34 -10.26
C ASN A 75 6.43 0.10 -10.74
N ASP A 76 6.03 0.35 -12.00
CA ASP A 76 5.96 1.69 -12.57
C ASP A 76 5.05 2.60 -11.72
N LEU A 77 3.90 2.06 -11.29
CA LEU A 77 2.96 2.76 -10.42
C LEU A 77 3.52 3.03 -9.02
N HIS A 78 4.21 2.04 -8.42
CA HIS A 78 4.79 2.20 -7.09
C HIS A 78 5.89 3.27 -7.07
N TYR A 79 6.74 3.26 -8.11
CA TYR A 79 7.90 4.14 -8.21
C TYR A 79 7.60 5.50 -8.85
N ALA A 80 6.34 5.81 -9.17
CA ALA A 80 5.96 7.18 -9.51
C ALA A 80 6.34 8.12 -8.36
N THR A 81 7.09 9.18 -8.65
CA THR A 81 7.64 10.09 -7.63
C THR A 81 6.72 11.28 -7.32
N THR A 82 5.67 11.46 -8.13
CA THR A 82 4.65 12.50 -7.96
C THR A 82 3.28 11.95 -8.32
N GLU A 83 2.23 12.61 -7.81
CA GLU A 83 0.84 12.29 -8.17
C GLU A 83 0.56 12.49 -9.67
N ALA A 84 1.12 13.53 -10.28
CA ALA A 84 0.99 13.77 -11.72
C ALA A 84 1.63 12.64 -12.54
N GLN A 85 2.84 12.20 -12.18
CA GLN A 85 3.48 11.05 -12.81
C GLN A 85 2.66 9.77 -12.61
N PHE A 86 2.08 9.59 -11.43
CA PHE A 86 1.25 8.44 -11.12
C PHE A 86 0.00 8.39 -12.00
N ILE A 87 -0.72 9.50 -12.17
CA ILE A 87 -1.92 9.55 -13.02
C ILE A 87 -1.59 9.16 -14.47
N ILE A 88 -0.54 9.75 -15.04
CA ILE A 88 -0.08 9.41 -16.40
C ILE A 88 0.32 7.93 -16.51
N THR A 89 1.02 7.42 -15.50
CA THR A 89 1.45 6.01 -15.45
C THR A 89 0.25 5.07 -15.30
N GLN A 90 -0.74 5.45 -14.51
CA GLN A 90 -1.98 4.72 -14.29
C GLN A 90 -2.78 4.57 -15.58
N GLU A 91 -2.98 5.66 -16.32
CA GLU A 91 -3.66 5.62 -17.62
C GLU A 91 -2.95 4.65 -18.57
N ARG A 92 -1.63 4.82 -18.76
CA ARG A 92 -0.83 3.94 -19.62
C ARG A 92 -0.92 2.47 -19.20
N VAL A 93 -0.74 2.15 -17.92
CA VAL A 93 -0.77 0.76 -17.42
C VAL A 93 -2.14 0.13 -17.59
N LEU A 94 -3.21 0.89 -17.34
CA LEU A 94 -4.58 0.40 -17.51
C LEU A 94 -4.94 0.20 -18.99
N ASP A 95 -4.42 1.04 -19.89
CA ASP A 95 -4.57 0.88 -21.33
C ASP A 95 -3.79 -0.34 -21.83
N ASP A 96 -2.53 -0.50 -21.43
CA ASP A 96 -1.70 -1.67 -21.73
C ASP A 96 -2.39 -2.98 -21.29
N TRP A 97 -2.95 -3.02 -20.08
CA TRP A 97 -3.69 -4.21 -19.61
C TRP A 97 -5.00 -4.45 -20.37
N SER A 98 -5.60 -3.41 -20.97
CA SER A 98 -6.83 -3.55 -21.77
C SER A 98 -6.60 -4.24 -23.10
N LEU A 99 -5.36 -4.22 -23.61
CA LEU A 99 -4.96 -4.95 -24.82
C LEU A 99 -4.98 -6.46 -24.64
N HIS A 100 -5.11 -6.95 -23.40
CA HIS A 100 -5.07 -8.36 -23.06
C HIS A 100 -6.39 -8.82 -22.44
N PRO A 101 -7.27 -9.52 -23.18
CA PRO A 101 -8.54 -10.01 -22.65
C PRO A 101 -8.38 -10.87 -21.38
N GLY A 102 -7.28 -11.62 -21.28
CA GLY A 102 -6.95 -12.43 -20.10
C GLY A 102 -6.64 -11.62 -18.82
N LEU A 103 -6.50 -10.29 -18.92
CA LEU A 103 -6.31 -9.40 -17.77
C LEU A 103 -7.57 -8.64 -17.37
N ALA A 104 -8.71 -8.78 -18.07
CA ALA A 104 -9.92 -7.99 -17.81
C ALA A 104 -10.37 -8.06 -16.34
N SER A 105 -10.57 -9.27 -15.81
CA SER A 105 -10.97 -9.45 -14.41
C SER A 105 -9.91 -9.00 -13.41
N PHE A 106 -8.62 -9.15 -13.76
CA PHE A 106 -7.52 -8.65 -12.92
C PHE A 106 -7.50 -7.11 -12.88
N LYS A 107 -7.67 -6.44 -14.02
CA LYS A 107 -7.73 -4.99 -14.14
C LYS A 107 -8.88 -4.42 -13.29
N GLU A 108 -10.07 -5.00 -13.38
CA GLU A 108 -11.23 -4.60 -12.57
C GLU A 108 -10.96 -4.77 -11.07
N TYR A 109 -10.39 -5.92 -10.67
CA TYR A 109 -9.95 -6.16 -9.30
C TYR A 109 -8.94 -5.10 -8.85
N PHE A 110 -7.93 -4.83 -9.68
CA PHE A 110 -6.83 -3.93 -9.35
C PHE A 110 -7.33 -2.50 -9.17
N ALA A 111 -8.14 -2.00 -10.11
CA ALA A 111 -8.73 -0.68 -10.01
C ALA A 111 -9.58 -0.53 -8.74
N ARG A 112 -10.46 -1.51 -8.48
CA ARG A 112 -11.33 -1.48 -7.29
C ARG A 112 -10.56 -1.47 -5.98
N VAL A 113 -9.52 -2.29 -5.83
CA VAL A 113 -8.83 -2.48 -4.56
C VAL A 113 -7.67 -1.50 -4.38
N TRP A 114 -6.84 -1.32 -5.41
CA TRP A 114 -5.56 -0.63 -5.27
C TRP A 114 -5.57 0.81 -5.78
N LEU A 115 -6.60 1.22 -6.53
CA LEU A 115 -6.71 2.59 -7.04
C LEU A 115 -7.87 3.36 -6.39
N SER A 116 -9.02 2.71 -6.17
CA SER A 116 -10.24 3.40 -5.70
C SER A 116 -10.62 3.13 -4.24
N SER A 117 -9.95 2.21 -3.55
CA SER A 117 -10.27 1.90 -2.14
C SER A 117 -9.40 2.67 -1.15
N ARG A 118 -9.69 2.53 0.15
CA ARG A 118 -8.84 3.03 1.25
C ARG A 118 -7.41 2.46 1.28
N PHE A 119 -7.15 1.41 0.51
CA PHE A 119 -5.84 0.78 0.35
C PHE A 119 -5.03 1.35 -0.83
N CYS A 120 -5.40 2.51 -1.36
CA CYS A 120 -4.75 3.08 -2.53
C CYS A 120 -3.35 3.67 -2.28
N ARG A 121 -2.97 3.97 -1.02
CA ARG A 121 -1.73 4.67 -0.68
C ARG A 121 -0.53 3.74 -0.52
N TRP A 122 -0.03 3.17 -1.62
CA TRP A 122 1.15 2.28 -1.64
C TRP A 122 2.29 2.80 -2.52
N GLN A 123 2.13 3.97 -3.13
CA GLN A 123 3.13 4.60 -3.99
C GLN A 123 4.18 5.34 -3.16
N ILE A 124 5.42 5.42 -3.67
CA ILE A 124 6.55 6.00 -2.94
C ILE A 124 6.32 7.48 -2.63
N PHE A 125 5.61 8.22 -3.48
CA PHE A 125 5.35 9.65 -3.28
C PHE A 125 4.42 9.95 -2.09
N HIS A 126 3.66 8.98 -1.59
CA HIS A 126 2.92 9.11 -0.33
C HIS A 126 3.78 8.86 0.92
N THR A 127 4.96 8.28 0.74
CA THR A 127 5.83 7.87 1.84
C THR A 127 6.70 9.06 2.26
N PRO A 128 6.56 9.58 3.48
CA PRO A 128 7.37 10.70 3.95
C PRO A 128 8.84 10.28 4.12
N PRO A 129 9.79 11.23 4.10
CA PRO A 129 11.19 10.95 4.39
C PRO A 129 11.35 10.19 5.71
N ALA A 130 12.33 9.28 5.77
CA ALA A 130 12.61 8.37 6.90
C ALA A 130 11.63 7.18 7.09
N PHE A 131 10.63 7.01 6.23
CA PHE A 131 9.93 5.73 6.12
C PHE A 131 10.62 4.84 5.09
N ALA A 132 10.56 3.54 5.35
CA ALA A 132 11.03 2.55 4.40
C ALA A 132 10.23 2.63 3.09
N THR A 133 10.94 2.81 1.99
CA THR A 133 10.36 2.86 0.64
C THR A 133 10.04 1.48 0.10
N THR A 134 10.66 0.42 0.64
CA THR A 134 10.52 -0.96 0.13
C THR A 134 10.43 -2.03 1.21
N ASN A 135 10.49 -1.70 2.51
CA ASN A 135 10.48 -2.70 3.57
C ASN A 135 9.81 -2.23 4.86
N ASN A 136 8.66 -2.79 5.21
CA ASN A 136 8.35 -2.87 6.62
C ASN A 136 9.43 -3.77 7.26
N PRO A 137 10.28 -3.31 8.20
CA PRO A 137 11.32 -4.15 8.83
C PRO A 137 10.74 -5.39 9.54
N VAL A 138 9.41 -5.43 9.75
CA VAL A 138 8.70 -6.56 10.34
C VAL A 138 8.70 -7.82 9.45
N GLU A 139 8.81 -7.71 8.13
CA GLU A 139 8.58 -8.89 7.26
C GLU A 139 9.80 -9.81 7.14
N ARG A 140 11.03 -9.30 7.29
CA ARG A 140 12.20 -10.18 7.49
C ARG A 140 12.09 -10.97 8.79
N PHE A 141 11.35 -10.47 9.77
CA PHE A 141 11.04 -11.20 11.00
C PHE A 141 10.00 -12.29 10.74
N ASN A 142 8.92 -11.99 9.99
CA ASN A 142 7.84 -12.96 9.73
C ASN A 142 8.19 -14.09 8.75
N GLY A 143 9.15 -13.87 7.84
CA GLY A 143 9.62 -14.92 6.91
C GLY A 143 10.56 -15.96 7.54
N ALA A 144 10.96 -15.77 8.81
CA ALA A 144 11.88 -16.63 9.53
C ALA A 144 11.21 -17.42 10.68
N ILE A 145 9.88 -17.35 10.80
CA ILE A 145 9.07 -18.06 11.82
C ILE A 145 8.18 -19.11 11.15
#